data_AF-A0A7C4WK19-F1
#
_entry.id   AF-A0A7C4WK19-F1
#
_cell.length_a   1.000
_cell.length_b   1.000
_cell.length_c   1.000
_cell.angle_alpha   90.00
_cell.angle_beta   90.00
_cell.angle_gamma   90.00
#
_symmetry.space_group_name_H-M   'P 1'
#
loop_
_entity.id
_entity.type
_entity.pdbx_description
1 polymer ?
#
loop_
_entity_poly.entity_id
_entity_poly.type
_entity_poly.pdbx_seq_one_letter_code
_entity_poly.pdbx_strand_id
1 'polypeptide(L)'
;MDMGFNYLDDCFASQVLNTMINGLEVIYEVEKYLQELIGGANVYVVGAGPTCFEELKSLDVEPEVLIAADGAMRCCLDAGYKPHVVVTDLDGLSIKDLRHDDVVYVVHAHGDNIDKLLNYVGFIKGRLLGTTQCVQTGRLRIYGGFTDGDRAAYLAHFFGARSIRLVGFDLRSGLVGKYSKPWMGVNSYATPTKLKKFKWAERLLNMLRLYSKLY
;
A
#
# COMPACT_ATOMS: atom_id res chain seq x y z
N MET A 1 22.41 1.25 9.37
CA MET A 1 21.25 1.73 8.58
C MET A 1 20.43 2.68 9.44
N ASP A 2 19.87 3.74 8.83
CA ASP A 2 19.14 4.85 9.50
C ASP A 2 17.97 4.41 10.41
N MET A 3 17.43 3.20 10.19
CA MET A 3 16.29 2.64 10.93
C MET A 3 16.55 1.32 11.68
N GLY A 4 17.71 0.69 11.52
CA GLY A 4 18.05 -0.54 12.26
C GLY A 4 17.31 -1.82 11.86
N PHE A 5 16.60 -1.85 10.73
CA PHE A 5 15.92 -3.07 10.25
C PHE A 5 16.91 -4.17 9.84
N ASN A 6 16.54 -5.42 10.10
CA ASN A 6 17.34 -6.60 9.80
C ASN A 6 16.93 -7.20 8.46
N TYR A 7 17.87 -7.15 7.50
CA TYR A 7 17.67 -7.68 6.16
C TYR A 7 17.37 -9.19 6.13
N LEU A 8 17.94 -9.98 7.05
CA LEU A 8 17.70 -11.42 7.09
C LEU A 8 16.26 -11.74 7.52
N ASP A 9 15.70 -10.94 8.45
CA ASP A 9 14.32 -11.10 8.90
C ASP A 9 13.35 -10.75 7.76
N ASP A 10 13.63 -9.70 6.98
CA ASP A 10 12.87 -9.34 5.78
C ASP A 10 12.87 -10.48 4.74
N CYS A 11 14.02 -11.13 4.55
CA CYS A 11 14.15 -12.22 3.59
C CYS A 11 13.44 -13.48 4.07
N PHE A 12 13.43 -13.73 5.38
CA PHE A 12 12.64 -14.82 5.96
C PHE A 12 11.14 -14.57 5.78
N ALA A 13 10.65 -13.36 6.07
CA ALA A 13 9.25 -12.99 5.81
C ALA A 13 8.87 -13.14 4.33
N SER A 14 9.80 -12.80 3.42
CA SER A 14 9.63 -12.98 1.98
C SER A 14 9.48 -14.45 1.59
N GLN A 15 10.27 -15.35 2.19
CA GLN A 15 10.11 -16.78 1.97
C GLN A 15 8.75 -17.28 2.46
N VAL A 16 8.29 -16.80 3.62
CA VAL A 16 6.97 -17.12 4.17
C VAL A 16 5.84 -16.70 3.22
N LEU A 17 5.84 -15.45 2.74
CA LEU A 17 4.81 -15.00 1.79
C LEU A 17 4.89 -15.76 0.46
N ASN A 18 6.09 -16.06 -0.02
CA ASN A 18 6.29 -16.77 -1.29
C ASN A 18 5.70 -18.20 -1.28
N THR A 19 5.63 -18.89 -0.13
CA THR A 19 5.00 -20.21 -0.02
C THR A 19 3.47 -20.14 0.05
N MET A 20 2.91 -18.98 0.39
CA MET A 20 1.45 -18.77 0.49
C MET A 20 0.78 -18.42 -0.84
N ILE A 21 1.56 -18.06 -1.87
CA ILE A 21 1.04 -17.68 -3.19
C ILE A 21 1.03 -18.92 -4.10
N ASN A 22 -0.13 -19.21 -4.69
CA ASN A 22 -0.34 -20.36 -5.57
C ASN A 22 0.25 -20.11 -6.96
N GLY A 23 1.49 -20.57 -7.18
CA GLY A 23 2.08 -20.59 -8.52
C GLY A 23 2.53 -19.22 -9.06
N LEU A 24 3.25 -19.25 -10.19
CA LEU A 24 3.77 -18.04 -10.84
C LEU A 24 2.76 -17.48 -11.86
N GLU A 25 1.96 -18.36 -12.45
CA GLU A 25 0.88 -18.07 -13.37
C GLU A 25 -0.15 -17.10 -12.77
N VAL A 26 -0.53 -17.31 -11.50
CA VAL A 26 -1.44 -16.41 -10.78
C VAL A 26 -0.85 -15.00 -10.69
N ILE A 27 0.46 -14.87 -10.48
CA ILE A 27 1.10 -13.56 -10.41
C ILE A 27 1.06 -12.86 -11.77
N TYR A 28 1.33 -13.56 -12.86
CA TYR A 28 1.25 -12.96 -14.19
C TYR A 28 -0.17 -12.53 -14.56
N GLU A 29 -1.19 -13.30 -14.16
CA GLU A 29 -2.59 -12.91 -14.33
C GLU A 29 -2.94 -11.64 -13.55
N VAL A 30 -2.46 -11.52 -12.31
CA VAL A 30 -2.67 -10.32 -11.48
C VAL A 30 -1.91 -9.12 -12.04
N GLU A 31 -0.66 -9.29 -12.49
CA GLU A 31 0.12 -8.23 -13.15
C GLU A 31 -0.56 -7.76 -14.44
N LYS A 32 -1.09 -8.68 -15.26
CA LYS A 32 -1.86 -8.33 -16.46
C LYS A 32 -3.11 -7.53 -16.11
N TYR A 33 -3.86 -7.96 -15.11
CA TYR A 33 -5.04 -7.24 -14.62
C TYR A 33 -4.69 -5.83 -14.13
N LEU A 34 -3.59 -5.68 -13.36
CA LEU A 34 -3.12 -4.37 -12.91
C LEU A 34 -2.68 -3.48 -14.08
N GLN A 35 -2.05 -4.04 -15.11
CA GLN A 35 -1.67 -3.30 -16.31
C GLN A 35 -2.90 -2.77 -17.07
N GLU A 36 -3.97 -3.57 -17.19
CA GLU A 36 -5.23 -3.16 -17.81
C GLU A 36 -5.98 -2.12 -16.97
N LEU A 37 -5.99 -2.29 -15.65
CA LEU A 37 -6.65 -1.39 -14.71
C LEU A 37 -5.96 -0.02 -14.64
N ILE A 38 -4.63 0.01 -14.49
CA ILE A 38 -3.86 1.22 -14.18
C ILE A 38 -3.34 1.91 -15.45
N GLY A 39 -3.07 1.15 -16.51
CA GLY A 39 -2.42 1.65 -17.72
C GLY A 39 -3.16 2.84 -18.34
N GLY A 40 -2.53 4.02 -18.33
CA GLY A 40 -3.11 5.24 -18.89
C GLY A 40 -4.24 5.87 -18.06
N ALA A 41 -4.53 5.35 -16.86
CA ALA A 41 -5.57 5.88 -15.97
C ALA A 41 -5.04 7.04 -15.08
N ASN A 42 -5.96 7.86 -14.59
CA ASN A 42 -5.71 8.83 -13.52
C ASN A 42 -5.89 8.15 -12.16
N VAL A 43 -4.77 7.82 -11.50
CA VAL A 43 -4.76 7.03 -10.27
C VAL A 43 -4.77 7.94 -9.04
N TYR A 44 -5.60 7.61 -8.06
CA TYR A 44 -5.62 8.25 -6.76
C TYR A 44 -5.03 7.29 -5.73
N VAL A 45 -3.97 7.71 -5.05
CA VAL A 45 -3.33 6.95 -3.98
C VAL A 45 -3.72 7.57 -2.65
N VAL A 46 -4.36 6.77 -1.80
CA VAL A 46 -4.89 7.23 -0.51
C VAL A 46 -4.00 6.76 0.63
N GLY A 47 -3.43 7.72 1.35
CA GLY A 47 -2.72 7.50 2.60
C GLY A 47 -3.65 7.64 3.81
N ALA A 48 -3.25 7.03 4.94
CA ALA A 48 -3.99 7.12 6.20
C ALA A 48 -3.62 8.37 7.03
N GLY A 49 -3.40 9.51 6.38
CA GLY A 49 -3.16 10.80 7.04
C GLY A 49 -4.42 11.36 7.70
N PRO A 50 -4.28 12.39 8.56
CA PRO A 50 -5.37 12.93 9.37
C PRO A 50 -6.52 13.53 8.54
N THR A 51 -6.25 13.92 7.30
CA THR A 51 -7.17 14.61 6.38
C THR A 51 -7.75 13.70 5.29
N CYS A 52 -7.41 12.41 5.26
CA CYS A 52 -7.78 11.51 4.16
C CYS A 52 -9.30 11.51 3.86
N PHE A 53 -10.14 11.58 4.89
CA PHE A 53 -11.59 11.54 4.73
C PHE A 53 -12.12 12.82 4.09
N GLU A 54 -11.71 13.99 4.60
CA GLU A 54 -12.13 15.28 4.08
C GLU A 54 -11.63 15.51 2.65
N GLU A 55 -10.38 15.10 2.36
CA GLU A 55 -9.83 15.19 1.00
C GLU A 55 -10.56 14.27 0.02
N LEU A 56 -10.95 13.07 0.43
CA LEU A 56 -11.78 12.17 -0.39
C LEU A 56 -13.18 12.74 -0.63
N LYS A 57 -13.83 13.28 0.41
CA LYS A 57 -15.17 13.87 0.31
C LYS A 57 -15.22 15.16 -0.52
N SER A 58 -14.08 15.83 -0.69
CA SER A 58 -13.94 17.07 -1.46
C SER A 58 -13.39 16.85 -2.87
N LEU A 59 -13.30 15.60 -3.35
CA LEU A 59 -12.91 15.35 -4.73
C LEU A 59 -13.98 15.86 -5.71
N ASP A 60 -13.56 16.75 -6.61
CA ASP A 60 -14.44 17.27 -7.68
C ASP A 60 -14.75 16.24 -8.78
N VAL A 61 -13.92 15.21 -8.90
CA VAL A 61 -14.00 14.16 -9.92
C VAL A 61 -13.77 12.81 -9.26
N GLU A 62 -14.61 11.83 -9.60
CA GLU A 62 -14.43 10.46 -9.11
C GLU A 62 -13.11 9.86 -9.64
N PRO A 63 -12.34 9.17 -8.78
CA PRO A 63 -11.13 8.48 -9.20
C PRO A 63 -11.41 7.41 -10.26
N GLU A 64 -10.66 7.42 -11.37
CA GLU A 64 -10.70 6.31 -12.35
C GLU A 64 -10.16 5.02 -11.73
N VAL A 65 -9.05 5.12 -11.00
CA VAL A 65 -8.47 4.04 -10.20
C VAL A 65 -8.13 4.58 -8.82
N LEU A 66 -8.46 3.80 -7.80
CA LEU A 66 -8.24 4.14 -6.39
C LEU A 66 -7.39 3.05 -5.74
N ILE A 67 -6.22 3.43 -5.24
CA ILE A 67 -5.29 2.56 -4.52
C ILE A 67 -5.22 3.04 -3.07
N ALA A 68 -5.62 2.20 -2.13
CA ALA A 68 -5.52 2.53 -0.71
C ALA A 68 -4.24 1.93 -0.11
N ALA A 69 -3.54 2.71 0.71
CA ALA A 69 -2.42 2.23 1.52
C ALA A 69 -2.94 1.71 2.86
N ASP A 70 -2.94 0.39 3.00
CA ASP A 70 -3.19 -0.32 4.25
C ASP A 70 -4.50 0.14 4.92
N GLY A 71 -4.46 0.65 6.15
CA GLY A 71 -5.64 1.12 6.88
C GLY A 71 -6.44 2.24 6.19
N ALA A 72 -5.86 2.93 5.20
CA ALA A 72 -6.56 3.91 4.38
C ALA A 72 -7.76 3.32 3.62
N MET A 73 -7.80 1.99 3.44
CA MET A 73 -8.96 1.29 2.89
C MET A 73 -10.26 1.67 3.60
N ARG A 74 -10.25 1.73 4.94
CA ARG A 74 -11.43 2.14 5.71
C ARG A 74 -11.77 3.62 5.52
N CYS A 75 -10.77 4.48 5.31
CA CYS A 75 -11.00 5.88 4.98
C CYS A 75 -11.76 6.02 3.66
N CYS A 76 -11.36 5.23 2.65
CA CYS A 76 -12.08 5.16 1.37
C CYS A 76 -13.52 4.70 1.57
N LEU A 77 -13.72 3.57 2.27
CA LEU A 77 -15.05 2.99 2.47
C LEU A 77 -15.98 3.94 3.22
N ASP A 78 -15.51 4.58 4.30
CA ASP A 78 -16.28 5.56 5.05
C ASP A 78 -16.64 6.79 4.20
N ALA A 79 -15.76 7.20 3.29
CA ALA A 79 -16.01 8.31 2.37
C ALA A 79 -16.97 7.95 1.22
N GLY A 80 -17.33 6.67 1.08
CA GLY A 80 -18.22 6.15 0.02
C GLY A 80 -17.49 5.58 -1.20
N TYR A 81 -16.17 5.40 -1.13
CA TYR A 81 -15.36 4.85 -2.21
C TYR A 81 -14.90 3.43 -1.91
N LYS A 82 -14.92 2.57 -2.94
CA LYS A 82 -14.30 1.24 -2.86
C LYS A 82 -12.95 1.25 -3.56
N PRO A 83 -11.83 0.98 -2.87
CA PRO A 83 -10.52 0.85 -3.52
C PRO A 83 -10.52 -0.30 -4.52
N HIS A 84 -9.80 -0.13 -5.62
CA HIS A 84 -9.53 -1.20 -6.58
C HIS A 84 -8.33 -2.04 -6.15
N VAL A 85 -7.36 -1.38 -5.51
CA VAL A 85 -6.12 -1.99 -5.02
C VAL A 85 -5.87 -1.56 -3.58
N VAL A 86 -5.38 -2.47 -2.76
CA VAL A 86 -4.91 -2.20 -1.40
C VAL A 86 -3.45 -2.64 -1.28
N VAL A 87 -2.54 -1.72 -1.03
CA VAL A 87 -1.11 -2.00 -0.76
C VAL A 87 -0.90 -2.02 0.74
N THR A 88 -0.37 -3.10 1.32
CA THR A 88 -0.42 -3.30 2.77
C THR A 88 0.67 -4.24 3.29
N ASP A 89 1.17 -3.95 4.49
CA ASP A 89 1.93 -4.89 5.33
C ASP A 89 1.04 -5.69 6.31
N LEU A 90 -0.29 -5.56 6.18
CA LEU A 90 -1.37 -6.18 6.97
C LEU A 90 -1.49 -5.67 8.41
N ASP A 91 -0.80 -4.58 8.76
CA ASP A 91 -0.79 -4.05 10.12
C ASP A 91 -1.92 -3.04 10.40
N GLY A 92 -2.57 -2.50 9.37
CA GLY A 92 -3.70 -1.58 9.45
C GLY A 92 -5.04 -2.19 9.06
N LEU A 93 -5.10 -3.45 8.61
CA LEU A 93 -6.34 -4.12 8.18
C LEU A 93 -6.87 -5.08 9.23
N SER A 94 -8.17 -5.37 9.17
CA SER A 94 -8.85 -6.46 9.89
C SER A 94 -9.21 -7.60 8.93
N ILE A 95 -9.53 -8.80 9.46
CA ILE A 95 -9.96 -9.94 8.63
C ILE A 95 -11.20 -9.60 7.79
N LYS A 96 -12.09 -8.73 8.28
CA LYS A 96 -13.27 -8.28 7.52
C LYS A 96 -12.86 -7.51 6.26
N ASP A 97 -11.82 -6.68 6.38
CA ASP A 97 -11.31 -5.84 5.30
C ASP A 97 -10.69 -6.68 4.17
N LEU A 98 -10.33 -7.95 4.42
CA LEU A 98 -9.73 -8.86 3.43
C LEU A 98 -10.75 -9.67 2.62
N ARG A 99 -12.06 -9.50 2.88
CA ARG A 99 -13.13 -10.31 2.29
C ARG A 99 -13.68 -9.77 0.97
N HIS A 100 -13.21 -8.61 0.51
CA HIS A 100 -13.62 -8.08 -0.79
C HIS A 100 -12.90 -8.83 -1.90
N ASP A 101 -13.66 -9.49 -2.79
CA ASP A 101 -13.20 -10.39 -3.86
C ASP A 101 -12.81 -9.68 -5.16
N ASP A 102 -13.31 -8.47 -5.36
CA ASP A 102 -13.00 -7.58 -6.48
C ASP A 102 -11.81 -6.64 -6.22
N VAL A 103 -11.19 -6.71 -5.03
CA VAL A 103 -10.02 -5.92 -4.66
C VAL A 103 -8.73 -6.70 -4.97
N VAL A 104 -7.71 -6.02 -5.48
CA VAL A 104 -6.35 -6.55 -5.55
C VAL A 104 -5.60 -6.19 -4.28
N TYR A 105 -5.15 -7.19 -3.52
CA TYR A 105 -4.31 -6.99 -2.34
C TYR A 105 -2.85 -7.18 -2.72
N VAL A 106 -2.07 -6.11 -2.62
CA VAL A 106 -0.62 -6.11 -2.83
C VAL A 106 0.05 -6.15 -1.47
N VAL A 107 0.41 -7.35 -1.03
CA VAL A 107 0.93 -7.62 0.32
C VAL A 107 2.44 -7.50 0.32
N HIS A 108 3.00 -6.70 1.24
CA HIS A 108 4.44 -6.56 1.42
C HIS A 108 4.94 -7.43 2.57
N ALA A 109 5.97 -8.23 2.32
CA ALA A 109 6.65 -9.01 3.36
C ALA A 109 7.85 -8.24 3.94
N HIS A 110 7.92 -8.13 5.26
CA HIS A 110 9.07 -7.60 6.00
C HIS A 110 9.20 -8.28 7.38
N GLY A 111 10.35 -8.16 8.04
CA GLY A 111 10.70 -8.99 9.20
C GLY A 111 9.70 -8.93 10.37
N ASP A 112 9.06 -7.78 10.58
CA ASP A 112 8.16 -7.57 11.72
C ASP A 112 6.71 -8.01 11.46
N ASN A 113 6.34 -8.45 10.24
CA ASN A 113 4.95 -8.80 9.90
C ASN A 113 4.69 -10.28 9.65
N ILE A 114 5.63 -11.18 9.97
CA ILE A 114 5.47 -12.64 9.77
C ILE A 114 4.20 -13.17 10.43
N ASP A 115 3.91 -12.76 11.67
CA ASP A 115 2.68 -13.15 12.38
C ASP A 115 1.44 -12.67 11.63
N LYS A 116 1.48 -11.48 11.01
CA LYS A 116 0.38 -10.98 10.19
C LYS A 116 0.22 -11.81 8.92
N LEU A 117 1.32 -12.13 8.22
CA LEU A 117 1.27 -12.98 7.04
C LEU A 117 0.57 -14.32 7.33
N LEU A 118 1.01 -15.02 8.37
CA LEU A 118 0.47 -16.32 8.77
C LEU A 118 -1.02 -16.29 9.14
N ASN A 119 -1.47 -15.21 9.78
CA ASN A 119 -2.82 -15.10 10.31
C ASN A 119 -3.82 -14.42 9.34
N TYR A 120 -3.36 -13.67 8.34
CA TYR A 120 -4.24 -12.81 7.54
C TYR A 120 -4.28 -13.20 6.06
N VAL A 121 -3.17 -13.66 5.46
CA VAL A 121 -3.10 -13.94 4.01
C VAL A 121 -4.14 -14.98 3.58
N GLY A 122 -4.37 -16.02 4.38
CA GLY A 122 -5.38 -17.05 4.08
C GLY A 122 -6.84 -16.55 4.06
N PHE A 123 -7.11 -15.34 4.56
CA PHE A 123 -8.44 -14.73 4.54
C PHE A 123 -8.68 -13.81 3.34
N ILE A 124 -7.65 -13.55 2.52
CA ILE A 124 -7.76 -12.71 1.32
C ILE A 124 -8.66 -13.42 0.31
N LYS A 125 -9.77 -12.77 -0.05
CA LYS A 125 -10.72 -13.27 -1.06
C LYS A 125 -10.43 -12.75 -2.46
N GLY A 126 -9.87 -11.56 -2.56
CA GLY A 126 -9.51 -10.95 -3.83
C GLY A 126 -8.22 -11.47 -4.42
N ARG A 127 -7.77 -10.83 -5.50
CA ARG A 127 -6.48 -11.13 -6.13
C ARG A 127 -5.34 -10.80 -5.18
N LEU A 128 -4.34 -11.67 -5.10
CA LEU A 128 -3.17 -11.49 -4.24
C LEU A 128 -1.91 -11.32 -5.07
N LEU A 129 -1.16 -10.25 -4.80
CA LEU A 129 0.17 -10.01 -5.33
C LEU A 129 1.15 -9.80 -4.17
N GLY A 130 2.20 -10.61 -4.10
CA GLY A 130 3.21 -10.48 -3.06
C GLY A 130 4.36 -9.56 -3.48
N THR A 131 4.86 -8.74 -2.56
CA THR A 131 6.03 -7.89 -2.77
C THR A 131 7.08 -8.08 -1.68
N THR A 132 8.32 -7.78 -2.02
CA THR A 132 9.48 -7.88 -1.12
C THR A 132 10.42 -6.70 -1.30
N GLN A 133 11.31 -6.50 -0.34
CA GLN A 133 12.47 -5.60 -0.42
C GLN A 133 13.82 -6.34 -0.38
N CYS A 134 13.78 -7.67 -0.27
CA CYS A 134 14.92 -8.54 -0.51
C CYS A 134 15.09 -8.83 -2.01
N VAL A 135 16.13 -9.58 -2.37
CA VAL A 135 16.29 -10.10 -3.73
C VAL A 135 14.98 -10.75 -4.19
N GLN A 136 14.53 -10.35 -5.39
CA GLN A 136 13.31 -10.88 -5.98
C GLN A 136 13.46 -12.40 -6.13
N THR A 137 12.56 -13.13 -5.46
CA THR A 137 12.59 -14.59 -5.41
C THR A 137 11.19 -15.13 -5.68
N GLY A 138 11.12 -16.12 -6.58
CA GLY A 138 9.89 -16.82 -6.92
C GLY A 138 8.75 -15.87 -7.33
N ARG A 139 7.69 -15.88 -6.52
CA ARG A 139 6.38 -15.27 -6.80
C ARG A 139 6.27 -13.82 -6.32
N LEU A 140 7.32 -13.29 -5.71
CA LEU A 140 7.31 -11.92 -5.23
C LEU A 140 7.83 -10.96 -6.30
N ARG A 141 7.44 -9.69 -6.15
CA ARG A 141 7.82 -8.59 -7.04
C ARG A 141 8.41 -7.42 -6.26
N ILE A 142 9.19 -6.59 -6.96
CA ILE A 142 9.74 -5.34 -6.43
C ILE A 142 9.32 -4.23 -7.39
N TYR A 143 8.46 -3.33 -6.92
CA TYR A 143 8.01 -2.17 -7.70
C TYR A 143 8.61 -0.85 -7.20
N GLY A 144 9.28 -0.86 -6.04
CA GLY A 144 9.82 0.32 -5.38
C GLY A 144 9.00 0.74 -4.16
N GLY A 145 9.31 1.93 -3.64
CA GLY A 145 8.73 2.46 -2.41
C GLY A 145 9.29 1.81 -1.12
N PHE A 146 8.94 2.42 0.01
CA PHE A 146 9.42 2.08 1.34
C PHE A 146 8.27 1.88 2.34
N THR A 147 7.29 2.80 2.40
CA THR A 147 6.03 2.61 3.15
C THR A 147 4.90 2.24 2.20
N ASP A 148 3.80 1.69 2.71
CA ASP A 148 2.66 1.30 1.86
C ASP A 148 2.13 2.44 0.98
N GLY A 149 2.14 3.68 1.47
CA GLY A 149 1.71 4.86 0.72
C GLY A 149 2.56 5.14 -0.51
N ASP A 150 3.88 5.23 -0.35
CA ASP A 150 4.76 5.45 -1.49
C ASP A 150 4.93 4.18 -2.34
N ARG A 151 4.88 2.97 -1.77
CA ARG A 151 4.79 1.70 -2.53
C ARG A 151 3.59 1.71 -3.48
N ALA A 152 2.43 2.20 -3.03
CA ALA A 152 1.25 2.36 -3.89
C ALA A 152 1.47 3.34 -5.06
N ALA A 153 2.16 4.45 -4.82
CA ALA A 153 2.52 5.39 -5.88
C ALA A 153 3.52 4.79 -6.89
N TYR A 154 4.54 4.06 -6.41
CA TYR A 154 5.49 3.37 -7.27
C TYR A 154 4.83 2.23 -8.07
N LEU A 155 3.91 1.49 -7.47
CA LEU A 155 3.08 0.48 -8.15
C LEU A 155 2.27 1.13 -9.29
N ALA A 156 1.60 2.24 -9.02
CA ALA A 156 0.82 2.96 -10.04
C ALA A 156 1.70 3.43 -11.20
N HIS A 157 2.89 3.98 -10.89
CA HIS A 157 3.85 4.39 -11.90
C HIS A 157 4.35 3.22 -12.74
N PHE A 158 4.71 2.09 -12.10
CA PHE A 158 5.19 0.90 -12.77
C PHE A 158 4.22 0.36 -13.82
N PHE A 159 2.92 0.32 -13.49
CA PHE A 159 1.87 -0.13 -14.41
C PHE A 159 1.39 0.96 -15.39
N GLY A 160 2.09 2.10 -15.47
CA GLY A 160 1.89 3.09 -16.52
C GLY A 160 0.72 4.04 -16.28
N ALA A 161 0.44 4.41 -15.02
CA ALA A 161 -0.53 5.46 -14.71
C ALA A 161 -0.24 6.76 -15.50
N ARG A 162 -1.29 7.38 -16.05
CA ARG A 162 -1.17 8.68 -16.74
C ARG A 162 -0.86 9.80 -15.77
N SER A 163 -1.50 9.76 -14.61
CA SER A 163 -1.27 10.66 -13.48
C SER A 163 -1.49 9.94 -12.16
N ILE A 164 -0.87 10.44 -11.11
CA ILE A 164 -1.01 9.93 -9.75
C ILE A 164 -1.34 11.11 -8.85
N ARG A 165 -2.45 11.07 -8.13
CA ARG A 165 -2.84 12.08 -7.15
C ARG A 165 -2.75 11.49 -5.74
N LEU A 166 -2.00 12.13 -4.87
CA LEU A 166 -1.90 11.75 -3.47
C LEU A 166 -3.07 12.36 -2.69
N VAL A 167 -3.73 11.54 -1.88
CA VAL A 167 -4.86 11.93 -1.03
C VAL A 167 -4.61 11.50 0.39
N GLY A 168 -4.72 12.40 1.36
CA GLY A 168 -4.49 12.08 2.77
C GLY A 168 -3.02 11.80 3.09
N PHE A 169 -2.09 12.43 2.36
CA PHE A 169 -0.65 12.35 2.64
C PHE A 169 -0.21 13.54 3.50
N ASP A 170 0.04 13.29 4.78
CA ASP A 170 0.66 14.25 5.69
C ASP A 170 1.95 13.68 6.26
N LEU A 171 3.07 14.10 5.67
CA LEU A 171 4.41 13.62 6.04
C LEU A 171 5.18 14.64 6.88
N ARG A 172 4.59 15.80 7.18
CA ARG A 172 5.29 16.95 7.78
C ARG A 172 4.73 17.40 9.12
N SER A 173 3.43 17.25 9.38
CA SER A 173 2.83 17.69 10.65
C SER A 173 3.29 16.85 11.85
N GLY A 174 3.77 15.63 11.59
CA GLY A 174 4.07 14.64 12.62
C GLY A 174 2.81 13.97 13.19
N LEU A 175 1.65 14.12 12.55
CA LEU A 175 0.42 13.42 12.91
C LEU A 175 0.25 12.12 12.12
N VAL A 176 -0.43 11.16 12.75
CA VAL A 176 -0.91 9.92 12.15
C VAL A 176 -2.43 9.96 12.18
N GLY A 177 -3.06 9.67 11.04
CA GLY A 177 -4.52 9.68 10.95
C GLY A 177 -5.17 8.50 11.67
N LYS A 178 -6.41 8.70 12.13
CA LYS A 178 -7.21 7.69 12.85
C LYS A 178 -7.35 6.35 12.13
N TYR A 179 -7.23 6.36 10.80
CA TYR A 179 -7.36 5.16 9.96
C TYR A 179 -6.08 4.32 9.88
N SER A 180 -4.93 4.83 10.34
CA SER A 180 -3.64 4.14 10.20
C SER A 180 -3.57 2.83 10.98
N LYS A 181 -4.42 2.61 11.99
CA LYS A 181 -4.56 1.33 12.71
C LYS A 181 -6.04 1.06 13.02
N PRO A 182 -6.48 -0.21 13.04
CA PRO A 182 -7.88 -0.55 13.32
C PRO A 182 -8.40 -0.02 14.65
N TRP A 183 -7.53 0.09 15.67
CA TRP A 183 -7.91 0.47 17.03
C TRP A 183 -7.68 1.96 17.36
N MET A 184 -7.11 2.76 16.46
CA MET A 184 -6.66 4.11 16.82
C MET A 184 -7.82 5.07 17.07
N GLY A 185 -8.83 5.09 16.19
CA GLY A 185 -10.08 5.87 16.34
C GLY A 185 -9.94 7.40 16.33
N VAL A 186 -8.77 7.93 16.68
CA VAL A 186 -8.41 9.35 16.74
C VAL A 186 -7.04 9.59 16.12
N ASN A 187 -6.80 10.84 15.69
CA ASN A 187 -5.47 11.25 15.22
C ASN A 187 -4.49 11.29 16.41
N SER A 188 -3.23 10.92 16.17
CA SER A 188 -2.20 10.87 17.22
C SER A 188 -0.84 11.33 16.70
N TYR A 189 0.09 11.64 17.60
CA TYR A 189 1.45 11.99 17.22
C TYR A 189 2.24 10.76 16.76
N ALA A 190 2.99 10.92 15.68
CA ALA A 190 3.86 9.90 15.12
C ALA A 190 5.01 9.57 16.09
N THR A 191 5.29 8.27 16.22
CA THR A 191 6.49 7.81 16.93
C THR A 191 7.77 8.25 16.22
N PRO A 192 8.93 8.30 16.90
CA PRO A 192 10.20 8.64 16.26
C PRO A 192 10.52 7.79 15.02
N THR A 193 10.22 6.50 15.07
CA THR A 193 10.37 5.59 13.92
C THR A 193 9.45 5.98 12.77
N LYS A 194 8.16 6.29 13.04
CA LYS A 194 7.21 6.71 12.01
C LYS A 194 7.62 8.05 11.38
N LEU A 195 8.16 8.99 12.14
CA LEU A 195 8.73 10.25 11.62
C LEU A 195 9.91 10.00 10.66
N LYS A 196 10.78 9.03 10.97
CA LYS A 196 11.82 8.61 10.01
C LYS A 196 11.21 8.00 8.75
N LYS A 197 10.19 7.13 8.88
CA LYS A 197 9.45 6.58 7.73
C LYS A 197 8.85 7.69 6.86
N PHE A 198 8.27 8.73 7.45
CA PHE A 198 7.72 9.88 6.70
C PHE A 198 8.78 10.63 5.89
N LYS A 199 9.96 10.87 6.46
CA LYS A 199 11.08 11.48 5.72
C LYS A 199 11.51 10.64 4.51
N TRP A 200 11.53 9.32 4.65
CA TRP A 200 11.85 8.42 3.54
C TRP A 200 10.75 8.40 2.48
N ALA A 201 9.48 8.30 2.88
CA ALA A 201 8.36 8.39 1.96
C ALA A 201 8.36 9.72 1.17
N GLU A 202 8.60 10.84 1.85
CA GLU A 202 8.68 12.16 1.19
C GLU A 202 9.81 12.21 0.17
N ARG A 203 11.00 11.70 0.51
CA ARG A 203 12.14 11.62 -0.43
C ARG A 203 11.80 10.79 -1.67
N LEU A 204 11.18 9.63 -1.48
CA LEU A 204 10.86 8.71 -2.57
C LEU A 204 9.73 9.25 -3.46
N LEU A 205 8.72 9.90 -2.89
CA LEU A 205 7.67 10.57 -3.65
C LEU A 205 8.22 11.77 -4.43
N ASN A 206 9.10 12.57 -3.83
CA ASN A 206 9.77 13.66 -4.55
C ASN A 206 10.65 13.15 -5.69
N MET A 207 11.34 12.02 -5.51
CA MET A 207 12.06 11.37 -6.60
C MET A 207 11.10 10.89 -7.71
N LEU A 208 9.97 10.28 -7.33
CA LEU A 208 8.98 9.80 -8.28
C LEU A 208 8.35 10.94 -9.10
N ARG A 209 8.18 12.14 -8.52
CA ARG A 209 7.71 13.35 -9.21
C ARG A 209 8.59 13.77 -10.40
N LEU A 210 9.87 13.38 -10.41
CA LEU A 210 10.78 13.69 -11.52
C LEU A 210 10.49 12.82 -12.77
N TYR A 211 9.82 11.68 -12.59
CA TYR A 211 9.58 10.69 -13.65
C TYR A 211 8.10 10.44 -13.93
N SER A 212 7.20 11.08 -13.17
CA SER A 212 5.75 10.84 -13.26
C SER A 212 4.96 12.13 -13.05
N LYS A 213 3.72 12.17 -13.58
CA LYS A 213 2.76 13.23 -13.27
C LYS A 213 2.12 12.97 -11.91
N LEU A 214 2.89 13.20 -10.85
CA LEU A 214 2.50 12.99 -9.46
C LEU A 214 2.14 14.33 -8.79
N TYR A 215 0.89 14.43 -8.33
CA TYR A 215 0.30 15.61 -7.71
C TYR A 215 0.10 15.38 -6.21
#